data_AF-A0A1B6CLZ5-F1
#
_entry.id   AF-A0A1B6CLZ5-F1
#
_cell.length_a   1.000
_cell.length_b   1.000
_cell.length_c   1.000
_cell.angle_alpha   90.00
_cell.angle_beta   90.00
_cell.angle_gamma   90.00
#
_symmetry.space_group_name_H-M   'P 1'
#
loop_
_entity.id
_entity.type
_entity.pdbx_description
1 polymer ?
#
loop_
_entity_poly.entity_id
_entity_poly.type
_entity_poly.pdbx_seq_one_letter_code
_entity_poly.pdbx_strand_id
1 'polypeptide(L)'
;MADMLSFLRQYNVNKKEIVVRNNQIIFGEFSWPKNVKTNYLIKGSGKDGAAKEYYTLECLLFFLKNVTLFHPVYVRQAAAENIPHVRRPDRKDLLAYLNGKTVTSSSIDKSEPLEIPTRVKREPDESIEWTAKKPRLEGIHVQRVKQELDVRLDAPKEALIKVDNIKSLSEVLSVEKIAAIKAKRLAKKRTTIKGPDDIGIGLDLQVKLDYDVDVTKDIIFRERQWRTTILQNVGKIN
;
A
#
# COMPACT_ATOMS: atom_id res chain seq x y z
N MET A 1 -9.30 -11.04 4.87
CA MET A 1 -8.48 -9.93 5.38
C MET A 1 -8.65 -9.91 6.88
N ALA A 2 -7.57 -10.02 7.66
CA ALA A 2 -7.65 -10.29 9.09
C ALA A 2 -7.39 -9.02 9.90
N ASP A 3 -8.48 -8.32 10.23
CA ASP A 3 -8.43 -7.07 11.00
C ASP A 3 -8.36 -7.36 12.50
N MET A 4 -7.75 -6.44 13.26
CA MET A 4 -7.61 -6.53 14.71
C MET A 4 -8.94 -6.70 15.45
N LEU A 5 -9.99 -5.98 15.00
CA LEU A 5 -11.33 -6.10 15.55
C LEU A 5 -11.94 -7.49 15.26
N SER A 6 -11.64 -8.05 14.09
CA SER A 6 -12.06 -9.41 13.72
C SER A 6 -11.35 -10.46 14.57
N PHE A 7 -10.06 -10.27 14.87
CA PHE A 7 -9.34 -11.11 15.83
C PHE A 7 -9.95 -11.02 17.23
N LEU A 8 -10.24 -9.81 17.73
CA LEU A 8 -10.88 -9.64 19.05
C LEU A 8 -12.21 -10.40 19.12
N ARG A 9 -13.04 -10.32 18.07
CA ARG A 9 -14.29 -11.09 17.96
C ARG A 9 -14.02 -12.59 17.96
N GLN A 10 -13.10 -13.08 17.11
CA GLN A 10 -12.78 -14.50 17.05
C GLN A 10 -12.28 -15.05 18.38
N TYR A 11 -11.43 -14.31 19.10
CA TYR A 11 -10.92 -14.73 20.40
C TYR A 11 -12.03 -14.75 21.46
N ASN A 12 -12.95 -13.77 21.44
CA ASN A 12 -14.09 -13.76 22.36
C ASN A 12 -15.09 -14.89 22.08
N VAL A 13 -15.37 -15.19 20.81
CA VAL A 13 -16.26 -16.28 20.40
C VAL A 13 -15.64 -17.65 20.74
N ASN A 14 -14.35 -17.82 20.45
CA ASN A 14 -13.62 -19.06 20.73
C ASN A 14 -13.20 -19.20 22.20
N LYS A 15 -13.47 -18.20 23.04
CA LYS A 15 -13.04 -18.12 24.45
C LYS A 15 -11.55 -18.39 24.63
N LYS A 16 -10.73 -17.86 23.71
CA LYS A 16 -9.27 -17.91 23.78
C LYS A 16 -8.74 -16.77 24.66
N GLU A 17 -7.63 -17.03 25.33
CA GLU A 17 -6.98 -16.03 26.16
C GLU A 17 -6.32 -14.93 25.32
N ILE A 18 -6.42 -13.69 25.81
CA ILE A 18 -5.79 -12.51 25.22
C ILE A 18 -4.74 -12.01 26.21
N VAL A 19 -3.48 -12.05 25.81
CA VAL A 19 -2.36 -11.66 26.68
C VAL A 19 -2.07 -10.18 26.48
N VAL A 20 -2.00 -9.42 27.58
CA VAL A 20 -1.60 -8.01 27.57
C VAL A 20 -0.23 -7.90 28.23
N ARG A 21 0.81 -7.51 27.48
CA ARG A 21 2.19 -7.36 27.97
C ARG A 21 2.81 -6.07 27.41
N ASN A 22 3.57 -5.35 28.23
CA ASN A 22 4.40 -4.20 27.80
C ASN A 22 3.68 -3.21 26.86
N ASN A 23 2.47 -2.81 27.24
CA ASN A 23 1.63 -1.91 26.45
C ASN A 23 1.17 -2.43 25.07
N GLN A 24 1.32 -3.74 24.83
CA GLN A 24 0.88 -4.46 23.64
C GLN A 24 -0.16 -5.52 24.00
N ILE A 25 -1.08 -5.75 23.07
CA ILE A 25 -2.12 -6.77 23.15
C ILE A 25 -1.76 -7.85 22.13
N ILE A 26 -1.56 -9.07 22.64
CA ILE A 26 -1.09 -10.22 21.88
C ILE A 26 -2.28 -11.18 21.69
N PHE A 27 -2.56 -11.46 20.43
CA PHE A 27 -3.53 -12.45 19.97
C PHE A 27 -2.77 -13.59 19.29
N GLY A 28 -2.28 -14.54 20.08
CA GLY A 28 -1.50 -15.67 19.58
C GLY A 28 -0.19 -15.21 18.94
N GLU A 29 -0.17 -15.17 17.60
CA GLU A 29 1.01 -14.79 16.82
C GLU A 29 1.07 -13.29 16.45
N PHE A 30 -0.05 -12.59 16.61
CA PHE A 30 -0.16 -11.18 16.24
C PHE A 30 -0.14 -10.29 17.48
N SER A 31 0.58 -9.18 17.39
CA SER A 31 0.60 -8.17 18.45
C SER A 31 0.25 -6.80 17.89
N TRP A 32 -0.46 -6.03 18.70
CA TRP A 32 -0.79 -4.64 18.42
C TRP A 32 -0.59 -3.76 19.66
N PRO A 33 -0.19 -2.50 19.49
CA PRO A 33 -0.13 -1.57 20.61
C PRO A 33 -1.53 -1.28 21.13
N LYS A 34 -1.67 -1.01 22.43
CA LYS A 34 -2.96 -0.70 23.06
C LYS A 34 -3.67 0.55 22.50
N ASN A 35 -2.88 1.54 22.08
CA ASN A 35 -3.35 2.84 21.58
C ASN A 35 -3.83 2.80 20.13
N VAL A 36 -3.70 1.65 19.46
CA VAL A 36 -4.15 1.50 18.08
C VAL A 36 -5.64 1.74 17.97
N LYS A 37 -6.04 2.54 16.97
CA LYS A 37 -7.44 2.74 16.63
C LYS A 37 -7.93 1.54 15.81
N THR A 38 -9.13 1.09 16.13
CA THR A 38 -9.80 0.00 15.42
C THR A 38 -10.71 0.55 14.33
N ASN A 39 -11.31 -0.32 13.54
CA ASN A 39 -12.26 0.05 12.48
C ASN A 39 -13.65 0.44 13.00
N TYR A 40 -13.88 0.41 14.32
CA TYR A 40 -15.21 0.68 14.88
C TYR A 40 -15.36 2.18 15.16
N LEU A 41 -16.24 2.81 14.38
CA LEU A 41 -16.53 4.23 14.47
C LEU A 41 -17.40 4.55 15.70
N ILE A 42 -17.02 5.60 16.41
CA ILE A 42 -17.76 6.12 17.56
C ILE A 42 -19.04 6.77 17.05
N LYS A 43 -20.20 6.32 17.53
CA LYS A 43 -21.48 6.88 17.04
C LYS A 43 -21.63 8.34 17.46
N GLY A 44 -22.00 9.14 16.47
CA GLY A 44 -22.06 10.60 16.58
C GLY A 44 -20.74 11.30 16.26
N SER A 45 -19.64 10.58 16.02
CA SER A 45 -18.47 11.17 15.36
C SER A 45 -18.77 11.42 13.87
N GLY A 46 -18.15 12.42 13.27
CA GLY A 46 -18.43 12.80 11.88
C GLY A 46 -19.70 13.65 11.68
N LYS A 47 -20.44 13.97 12.75
CA LYS A 47 -21.52 14.96 12.69
C LYS A 47 -20.92 16.37 12.70
N ASP A 48 -21.53 17.28 11.97
CA ASP A 48 -21.15 18.70 11.90
C ASP A 48 -19.74 18.98 11.32
N GLY A 49 -19.26 18.12 10.43
CA GLY A 49 -17.97 18.30 9.74
C GLY A 49 -16.74 17.95 10.59
N ALA A 50 -16.94 17.41 11.81
CA ALA A 50 -15.85 16.88 12.62
C ALA A 50 -15.24 15.62 12.00
N ALA A 51 -13.98 15.31 12.34
CA ALA A 51 -13.34 14.08 11.91
C ALA A 51 -14.07 12.85 12.48
N LYS A 52 -14.06 11.75 11.71
CA LYS A 52 -14.50 10.45 12.20
C LYS A 52 -13.57 9.98 13.32
N GLU A 53 -14.14 9.51 14.42
CA GLU A 53 -13.37 8.99 15.55
C GLU A 53 -13.63 7.50 15.69
N TYR A 54 -12.59 6.78 16.08
CA TYR A 54 -12.61 5.33 16.20
C TYR A 54 -12.17 4.91 17.59
N TYR A 55 -12.76 3.81 18.10
CA TYR A 55 -12.35 3.27 19.39
C TYR A 55 -10.98 2.62 19.33
N THR A 56 -10.21 2.76 20.41
CA THR A 56 -8.94 2.07 20.57
C THR A 56 -9.14 0.60 20.93
N LEU A 57 -8.15 -0.23 20.65
CA LEU A 57 -8.22 -1.65 20.99
C LEU A 57 -8.33 -1.86 22.50
N GLU A 58 -7.58 -1.09 23.30
CA GLU A 58 -7.62 -1.16 24.75
C GLU A 58 -9.02 -0.85 25.30
N CYS A 59 -9.70 0.15 24.73
CA CYS A 59 -11.07 0.50 25.09
C CYS A 59 -12.03 -0.69 24.90
N LEU A 60 -11.96 -1.36 23.76
CA LEU A 60 -12.82 -2.51 23.45
C LEU A 60 -12.52 -3.72 24.34
N LEU A 61 -11.24 -3.95 24.64
CA LEU A 61 -10.82 -5.03 25.52
C LEU A 61 -11.30 -4.78 26.97
N PHE A 62 -11.12 -3.57 27.47
CA PHE A 62 -11.57 -3.17 28.80
C PHE A 62 -13.10 -3.26 28.94
N PHE A 63 -13.82 -2.84 27.89
CA PHE A 63 -15.27 -2.99 27.80
C PHE A 63 -15.71 -4.46 27.90
N LEU A 64 -15.03 -5.37 27.19
CA LEU A 64 -15.38 -6.79 27.18
C LEU A 64 -15.16 -7.44 28.55
N LYS A 65 -14.08 -7.08 29.26
CA LYS A 65 -13.79 -7.56 30.61
C LYS A 65 -14.85 -7.12 31.62
N ASN A 66 -15.35 -5.89 31.48
CA ASN A 66 -16.26 -5.24 32.43
C ASN A 66 -17.71 -5.15 31.92
N VAL A 67 -18.13 -6.12 31.11
CA VAL A 67 -19.46 -6.12 30.48
C VAL A 67 -20.60 -6.31 31.48
N THR A 68 -20.34 -6.99 32.60
CA THR A 68 -21.30 -7.26 33.68
C THR A 68 -21.62 -6.02 34.51
N LEU A 69 -20.72 -5.04 34.53
CA LEU A 69 -20.87 -3.84 35.33
C LEU A 69 -21.84 -2.85 34.70
N PHE A 70 -22.61 -2.16 35.54
CA PHE A 70 -23.48 -1.08 35.09
C PHE A 70 -22.64 0.06 34.48
N HIS A 71 -23.16 0.68 33.42
CA HIS A 71 -22.37 1.59 32.59
C HIS A 71 -21.68 2.76 33.35
N PRO A 72 -22.32 3.48 34.30
CA PRO A 72 -21.65 4.49 35.12
C PRO A 72 -20.49 3.96 35.97
N VAL A 73 -20.58 2.71 36.46
CA VAL A 73 -19.49 2.08 37.23
C VAL A 73 -18.33 1.78 36.29
N TYR A 74 -18.63 1.22 35.12
CA TYR A 74 -17.66 0.99 34.05
C TYR A 74 -16.93 2.27 33.63
N VAL A 75 -17.64 3.38 33.42
CA VAL A 75 -17.03 4.66 33.02
C VAL A 75 -16.08 5.17 34.09
N ARG A 76 -16.43 5.06 35.38
CA ARG A 76 -15.54 5.45 36.48
C ARG A 76 -14.27 4.60 36.52
N GLN A 77 -14.38 3.30 36.31
CA GLN A 77 -13.21 2.42 36.26
C GLN A 77 -12.33 2.70 35.04
N ALA A 78 -12.93 2.93 33.86
CA ALA A 78 -12.17 3.30 32.67
C ALA A 78 -11.40 4.61 32.88
N ALA A 79 -12.03 5.60 33.53
CA ALA A 79 -11.39 6.86 33.87
C ALA A 79 -10.24 6.68 34.89
N ALA A 80 -10.38 5.78 35.87
CA ALA A 80 -9.31 5.48 36.83
C ALA A 80 -8.07 4.88 36.14
N GLU A 81 -8.28 4.06 35.11
CA GLU A 81 -7.21 3.47 34.29
C GLU A 81 -6.71 4.39 33.16
N ASN A 82 -7.26 5.61 33.03
CA ASN A 82 -7.00 6.55 31.93
C ASN A 82 -7.29 6.00 30.53
N ILE A 83 -8.25 5.07 30.41
CA ILE A 83 -8.65 4.45 29.15
C ILE A 83 -9.90 5.16 28.60
N PRO A 84 -9.96 5.46 27.28
CA PRO A 84 -11.21 5.90 26.65
C PRO A 84 -12.35 4.88 26.89
N HIS A 85 -13.58 5.36 27.06
CA HIS A 85 -14.73 4.48 27.33
C HIS A 85 -15.68 4.38 26.14
N VAL A 86 -16.27 3.21 25.93
CA VAL A 86 -17.31 2.98 24.91
C VAL A 86 -18.56 3.79 25.28
N ARG A 87 -19.13 4.53 24.33
CA ARG A 87 -20.36 5.31 24.57
C ARG A 87 -21.57 4.40 24.77
N ARG A 88 -22.53 4.84 25.59
CA ARG A 88 -23.80 4.11 25.84
C ARG A 88 -24.52 3.59 24.59
N PRO A 89 -24.77 4.40 23.54
CA PRO A 89 -25.55 3.94 22.38
C PRO A 89 -24.86 2.83 21.59
N ASP A 90 -23.52 2.73 21.68
CA ASP A 90 -22.73 1.73 20.95
C ASP A 90 -22.61 0.41 21.72
N ARG A 91 -22.84 0.45 23.03
CA ARG A 91 -22.67 -0.70 23.92
C ARG A 91 -23.41 -1.95 23.46
N LYS A 92 -24.68 -1.80 23.04
CA LYS A 92 -25.53 -2.92 22.63
C LYS A 92 -25.08 -3.53 21.30
N ASP A 93 -24.77 -2.66 20.32
CA ASP A 93 -24.37 -3.08 18.98
C ASP A 93 -22.98 -3.73 18.99
N LEU A 94 -22.02 -3.08 19.65
CA LEU A 94 -20.66 -3.59 19.81
C LEU A 94 -20.64 -4.95 20.50
N LEU A 95 -21.44 -5.13 21.56
CA LEU A 95 -21.55 -6.40 22.27
C LEU A 95 -22.18 -7.49 21.41
N ALA A 96 -23.18 -7.15 20.59
CA ALA A 96 -23.78 -8.10 19.64
C ALA A 96 -22.74 -8.56 18.60
N TYR A 97 -21.94 -7.64 18.09
CA TYR A 97 -20.88 -7.93 17.13
C TYR A 97 -19.75 -8.79 17.75
N LEU A 98 -19.23 -8.40 18.91
CA LEU A 98 -18.13 -9.10 19.58
C LEU A 98 -18.52 -10.52 20.04
N ASN A 99 -19.78 -10.74 20.41
CA ASN A 99 -20.28 -12.09 20.72
C ASN A 99 -20.66 -12.90 19.47
N GLY A 100 -20.55 -12.30 18.29
CA GLY A 100 -20.85 -12.95 17.03
C GLY A 100 -22.33 -13.11 16.70
N LYS A 101 -23.23 -12.41 17.42
CA LYS A 101 -24.67 -12.36 17.08
C LYS A 101 -24.90 -11.64 15.76
N THR A 102 -24.06 -10.66 15.44
CA THR A 102 -24.05 -9.98 14.15
C THR A 102 -22.76 -10.29 13.39
N VAL A 103 -22.86 -10.42 12.07
CA VAL A 103 -21.72 -10.68 11.16
C VAL A 103 -21.07 -9.37 10.74
N THR A 104 -21.86 -8.31 10.60
CA THR A 104 -21.44 -6.96 10.24
C THR A 104 -22.15 -5.94 11.13
N SER A 105 -21.51 -4.81 11.42
CA SER A 105 -22.17 -3.64 12.01
C SER A 105 -22.02 -2.44 11.08
N SER A 106 -22.99 -1.52 11.12
CA SER A 106 -22.98 -0.30 10.30
C SER A 106 -21.88 0.67 10.71
N SER A 107 -21.37 0.56 11.93
CA SER A 107 -20.27 1.37 12.45
C SER A 107 -18.87 0.89 12.05
N ILE A 108 -18.74 -0.27 11.36
CA ILE A 108 -17.42 -0.76 10.93
C ILE A 108 -17.08 -0.19 9.56
N ASP A 109 -16.02 0.61 9.52
CA ASP A 109 -15.43 1.08 8.26
C ASP A 109 -14.37 0.07 7.78
N LYS A 110 -14.70 -0.67 6.72
CA LYS A 110 -13.78 -1.67 6.13
C LYS A 110 -12.73 -1.05 5.22
N SER A 111 -12.80 0.26 4.96
CA SER A 111 -11.99 0.96 3.96
C SER A 111 -10.84 1.78 4.54
N GLU A 112 -10.74 1.88 5.86
CA GLU A 112 -9.68 2.65 6.50
C GLU A 112 -8.34 1.86 6.48
N PRO A 113 -7.23 2.46 6.00
CA PRO A 113 -5.92 1.82 6.01
C PRO A 113 -5.46 1.58 7.45
N LEU A 114 -5.44 0.32 7.87
CA LEU A 114 -5.04 -0.07 9.22
C LEU A 114 -3.53 -0.25 9.35
N GLU A 115 -3.01 0.10 10.52
CA GLU A 115 -1.63 -0.18 10.90
C GLU A 115 -1.34 -1.68 10.86
N ILE A 116 -0.24 -2.02 10.18
CA ILE A 116 0.14 -3.39 9.85
C ILE A 116 0.42 -4.16 11.15
N PRO A 117 -0.15 -5.37 11.34
CA PRO A 117 0.14 -6.20 12.51
C PRO A 117 1.62 -6.46 12.69
N THR A 118 2.17 -6.18 13.87
CA THR A 118 3.53 -6.57 14.20
C THR A 118 3.51 -8.06 14.56
N ARG A 119 4.05 -8.92 13.69
CA ARG A 119 4.22 -10.34 13.99
C ARG A 119 5.24 -10.48 15.12
N VAL A 120 4.85 -11.15 16.21
CA VAL A 120 5.74 -11.39 17.36
C VAL A 120 6.85 -12.36 16.91
N LYS A 121 8.05 -11.85 16.69
CA LYS A 121 9.26 -12.69 16.62
C LYS A 121 9.66 -13.06 18.04
N ARG A 122 9.83 -14.36 18.30
CA ARG A 122 10.44 -14.90 19.52
C ARG A 122 11.92 -14.52 19.55
N GLU A 123 12.39 -14.04 20.71
CA GLU A 123 13.80 -13.76 21.04
C GLU A 123 14.69 -15.02 20.91
N PRO A 124 15.98 -14.85 20.60
CA PRO A 124 16.97 -15.25 21.60
C PRO A 124 18.03 -14.17 21.88
N ASP A 125 18.15 -13.88 23.17
CA ASP A 125 19.33 -13.63 24.01
C ASP A 125 20.49 -12.71 23.55
N GLU A 126 20.70 -11.69 24.40
CA GLU A 126 21.97 -11.07 24.85
C GLU A 126 22.95 -10.48 23.81
N SER A 127 22.90 -9.14 23.76
CA SER A 127 24.07 -8.24 23.87
C SER A 127 25.26 -8.41 22.91
N ILE A 128 25.23 -7.80 21.71
CA ILE A 128 26.44 -7.23 21.06
C ILE A 128 26.08 -5.98 20.22
N GLU A 129 26.57 -4.83 20.72
CA GLU A 129 27.06 -3.64 20.02
C GLU A 129 26.21 -2.85 18.99
N TRP A 130 26.07 -1.57 19.34
CA TRP A 130 25.83 -0.44 18.44
C TRP A 130 26.85 -0.41 17.29
N THR A 131 26.52 -1.00 16.14
CA THR A 131 27.26 -0.71 14.90
C THR A 131 26.33 -0.51 13.72
N ALA A 132 26.67 0.55 12.97
CA ALA A 132 26.06 1.06 11.77
C ALA A 132 25.49 0.01 10.80
N LYS A 133 24.39 0.42 10.16
CA LYS A 133 24.02 0.12 8.77
C LYS A 133 24.84 -1.01 8.15
N LYS A 134 24.28 -2.22 8.06
CA LYS A 134 24.80 -3.21 7.12
C LYS A 134 23.79 -3.55 6.04
N PRO A 135 24.28 -3.60 4.80
CA PRO A 135 23.47 -3.58 3.59
C PRO A 135 23.02 -5.00 3.30
N ARG A 136 21.82 -5.14 2.76
CA ARG A 136 21.42 -6.41 2.16
C ARG A 136 22.34 -6.67 0.96
N LEU A 137 22.98 -7.82 1.01
CA LEU A 137 23.95 -8.35 0.05
C LEU A 137 23.26 -8.62 -1.32
N GLU A 138 23.09 -7.56 -2.10
CA GLU A 138 22.70 -7.54 -3.53
C GLU A 138 23.74 -6.72 -4.32
N GLY A 139 25.02 -6.91 -3.97
CA GLY A 139 26.02 -5.84 -3.95
C GLY A 139 27.13 -5.87 -5.00
N ILE A 140 26.97 -6.46 -6.20
CA ILE A 140 28.07 -6.38 -7.20
C ILE A 140 27.59 -6.01 -8.61
N HIS A 141 26.41 -6.46 -9.04
CA HIS A 141 25.98 -6.24 -10.43
C HIS A 141 25.27 -4.90 -10.63
N VAL A 142 24.43 -4.49 -9.68
CA VAL A 142 23.60 -3.28 -9.81
C VAL A 142 24.41 -2.00 -9.61
N GLN A 143 25.43 -2.01 -8.75
CA GLN A 143 26.33 -0.86 -8.56
C GLN A 143 27.23 -0.58 -9.76
N ARG A 144 27.73 -1.63 -10.43
CA ARG A 144 28.59 -1.48 -11.61
C ARG A 144 27.84 -0.84 -12.78
N VAL A 145 26.61 -1.27 -13.02
CA VAL A 145 25.75 -0.69 -14.07
C VAL A 145 25.45 0.78 -13.76
N LYS A 146 25.18 1.12 -12.50
CA LYS A 146 24.89 2.51 -12.12
C LYS A 146 26.11 3.43 -12.29
N GLN A 147 27.30 2.98 -11.88
CA GLN A 147 28.53 3.75 -12.09
C GLN A 147 28.90 3.94 -13.57
N GLU A 148 28.65 2.95 -14.43
CA GLU A 148 28.93 3.08 -15.87
C GLU A 148 28.00 4.09 -16.56
N LEU A 149 26.77 4.28 -16.05
CA LEU A 149 25.85 5.29 -16.56
C LEU A 149 26.24 6.71 -16.14
N ASP A 150 26.66 6.88 -14.88
CA ASP A 150 27.05 8.21 -14.37
C ASP A 150 28.33 8.73 -15.06
N VAL A 151 29.30 7.86 -15.36
CA VAL A 151 30.53 8.25 -16.09
C VAL A 151 30.26 8.63 -17.56
N ARG A 152 29.20 8.10 -18.19
CA ARG A 152 28.81 8.47 -19.55
C ARG A 152 28.09 9.83 -19.63
N LEU A 153 27.57 10.33 -18.52
CA LEU A 153 26.83 11.60 -18.46
C LEU A 153 27.71 12.80 -18.08
N ASP A 154 28.81 12.58 -17.36
CA ASP A 154 29.77 13.63 -16.98
C ASP A 154 30.87 13.90 -18.02
N ALA A 155 30.82 13.24 -19.19
CA ALA A 155 31.76 13.51 -20.28
C ALA A 155 31.41 14.86 -20.97
N PRO A 156 32.33 15.84 -21.02
CA PRO A 156 32.07 17.14 -21.60
C PRO A 156 31.95 17.02 -23.12
N LYS A 157 30.73 17.15 -23.66
CA LYS A 157 30.51 17.39 -25.08
C LYS A 157 30.54 18.90 -25.36
N GLU A 158 31.73 19.47 -25.36
CA GLU A 158 31.98 20.62 -26.23
C GLU A 158 31.99 20.13 -27.68
N ALA A 159 30.83 20.23 -28.34
CA ALA A 159 30.75 20.12 -29.79
C ALA A 159 29.53 20.92 -30.27
N LEU A 160 29.73 22.23 -30.34
CA LEU A 160 29.20 23.16 -31.34
C LEU A 160 28.10 22.57 -32.24
N ILE A 161 26.84 22.72 -31.83
CA ILE A 161 25.69 22.40 -32.67
C ILE A 161 25.60 23.50 -33.74
N LYS A 162 26.21 23.26 -34.91
CA LYS A 162 25.88 24.00 -36.12
C LYS A 162 24.46 23.62 -36.51
N VAL A 163 23.53 24.51 -36.18
CA VAL A 163 22.22 24.64 -36.81
C VAL A 163 22.50 24.86 -38.29
N ASP A 164 22.19 23.89 -39.15
CA ASP A 164 21.95 24.01 -40.60
C ASP A 164 22.09 22.64 -41.29
N ASN A 165 21.19 21.68 -41.02
CA ASN A 165 20.70 20.70 -42.01
C ASN A 165 19.64 19.77 -41.37
N ILE A 166 18.45 20.30 -41.12
CA ILE A 166 17.32 19.47 -40.65
C ILE A 166 16.74 18.77 -41.88
N LYS A 167 17.38 17.68 -42.33
CA LYS A 167 16.68 16.68 -43.13
C LYS A 167 15.99 15.71 -42.18
N SER A 168 14.66 15.75 -42.20
CA SER A 168 13.77 14.93 -41.40
C SER A 168 14.12 13.44 -41.50
N LEU A 169 14.26 12.80 -40.34
CA LEU A 169 14.55 11.36 -40.20
C LEU A 169 13.50 10.43 -40.84
N SER A 170 12.39 10.98 -41.31
CA SER A 170 11.39 10.28 -42.13
C SER A 170 11.93 9.82 -43.49
N GLU A 171 13.00 10.42 -44.00
CA GLU A 171 13.55 10.11 -45.34
C GLU A 171 14.68 9.06 -45.32
N VAL A 172 15.37 8.87 -44.19
CA VAL A 172 16.54 7.96 -44.11
C VAL A 172 16.16 6.51 -43.80
N LEU A 173 14.96 6.25 -43.27
CA LEU A 173 14.44 4.92 -43.03
C LEU A 173 12.98 4.81 -43.51
N SER A 174 12.81 4.55 -44.80
CA SER A 174 11.50 4.27 -45.38
C SER A 174 10.79 3.15 -44.61
N VAL A 175 9.46 3.26 -44.48
CA VAL A 175 8.59 2.28 -43.82
C VAL A 175 8.84 0.85 -44.35
N GLU A 176 9.21 0.75 -45.62
CA GLU A 176 9.61 -0.48 -46.30
C GLU A 176 10.86 -1.13 -45.70
N LYS A 177 11.86 -0.33 -45.31
CA LYS A 177 13.09 -0.83 -44.68
C LYS A 177 12.80 -1.31 -43.26
N ILE A 178 11.89 -0.64 -42.55
CA ILE A 178 11.39 -1.07 -41.22
C ILE A 178 10.61 -2.38 -41.36
N ALA A 179 9.75 -2.51 -42.37
CA ALA A 179 9.01 -3.74 -42.66
C ALA A 179 9.95 -4.89 -43.06
N ALA A 180 10.97 -4.62 -43.89
CA ALA A 180 11.97 -5.60 -44.29
C ALA A 180 12.80 -6.10 -43.10
N ILE A 181 13.18 -5.23 -42.16
CA ILE A 181 13.89 -5.62 -40.93
C ILE A 181 12.98 -6.46 -40.03
N LYS A 182 11.70 -6.08 -39.88
CA LYS A 182 10.72 -6.87 -39.12
C LYS A 182 10.49 -8.25 -39.75
N ALA A 183 10.35 -8.33 -41.07
CA ALA A 183 10.16 -9.57 -41.81
C ALA A 183 11.40 -10.49 -41.69
N LYS A 184 12.62 -9.94 -41.82
CA LYS A 184 13.87 -10.70 -41.60
C LYS A 184 13.98 -11.25 -40.18
N ARG A 185 13.58 -10.49 -39.15
CA ARG A 185 13.52 -10.99 -37.76
C ARG A 185 12.49 -12.10 -37.60
N LEU A 186 11.31 -11.96 -38.21
CA LEU A 186 10.25 -12.97 -38.13
C LEU A 186 10.65 -14.29 -38.83
N ALA A 187 11.32 -14.19 -39.97
CA ALA A 187 11.84 -15.35 -40.70
C ALA A 187 12.91 -16.09 -39.90
N LYS A 188 13.85 -15.37 -39.26
CA LYS A 188 14.88 -15.97 -38.39
C LYS A 188 14.29 -16.63 -37.14
N LYS A 189 13.21 -16.07 -36.58
CA LYS A 189 12.43 -16.71 -35.49
C LYS A 189 11.73 -18.00 -35.93
N ARG A 190 11.30 -18.10 -37.19
CA ARG A 190 10.60 -19.30 -37.73
C ARG A 190 11.55 -20.47 -38.02
N THR A 191 12.82 -20.20 -38.35
CA THR A 191 13.81 -21.24 -38.69
C THR A 191 14.70 -21.65 -37.51
N THR A 192 14.61 -20.95 -36.38
CA THR A 192 15.38 -21.29 -35.17
C THR A 192 14.66 -22.42 -34.43
N ILE A 193 15.26 -23.61 -34.45
CA ILE A 193 14.80 -24.77 -33.67
C ILE A 193 14.98 -24.41 -32.19
N LYS A 194 13.85 -24.36 -31.46
CA LYS A 194 13.83 -24.02 -30.04
C LYS A 194 14.48 -25.15 -29.24
N GLY A 195 15.57 -24.83 -28.54
CA GLY A 195 16.07 -25.67 -27.45
C GLY A 195 15.10 -25.63 -26.27
N PRO A 196 15.06 -26.68 -25.43
CA PRO A 196 14.10 -26.83 -24.33
C PRO A 196 14.16 -25.72 -23.25
N ASP A 197 15.19 -24.86 -23.28
CA ASP A 197 15.45 -23.88 -22.23
C ASP A 197 14.93 -22.45 -22.54
N ASP A 198 14.40 -22.19 -23.75
CA ASP A 198 14.05 -20.82 -24.22
C ASP A 198 12.55 -20.48 -24.12
N ILE A 199 11.76 -21.32 -23.44
CA ILE A 199 10.30 -21.17 -23.33
C ILE A 199 9.92 -20.10 -22.28
N GLY A 200 10.78 -19.86 -21.28
CA GLY A 200 10.46 -18.97 -20.15
C GLY A 200 10.65 -17.48 -20.42
N ILE A 201 11.64 -17.10 -21.24
CA ILE A 201 12.06 -15.69 -21.37
C ILE A 201 11.11 -14.90 -22.29
N GLY A 202 10.57 -15.55 -23.33
CA GLY A 202 9.67 -14.90 -24.28
C GLY A 202 8.29 -14.57 -23.72
N LEU A 203 7.77 -15.43 -22.84
CA LEU A 203 6.46 -15.22 -22.20
C LEU A 203 6.53 -14.10 -21.15
N ASP A 204 7.60 -14.06 -20.36
CA ASP A 204 7.81 -13.06 -19.32
C ASP A 204 8.02 -11.65 -19.90
N LEU A 205 8.77 -11.53 -21.00
CA LEU A 205 8.91 -10.27 -21.74
C LEU A 205 7.61 -9.78 -22.37
N GLN A 206 6.76 -10.70 -22.84
CA GLN A 206 5.47 -10.36 -23.43
C GLN A 206 4.47 -9.90 -22.35
N VAL A 207 4.41 -10.62 -21.22
CA VAL A 207 3.60 -10.23 -20.05
C VAL A 207 4.04 -8.88 -19.49
N LYS A 208 5.35 -8.62 -19.46
CA LYS A 208 5.89 -7.34 -18.96
C LYS A 208 5.57 -6.16 -19.88
N LEU A 209 5.60 -6.36 -21.20
CA LEU A 209 5.19 -5.33 -22.17
C LEU A 209 3.67 -5.07 -22.15
N ASP A 210 2.85 -6.12 -22.02
CA ASP A 210 1.40 -5.97 -21.93
C ASP A 210 0.98 -5.25 -20.64
N TYR A 211 1.67 -5.52 -19.51
CA TYR A 211 1.46 -4.81 -18.26
C TYR A 211 1.75 -3.30 -18.37
N ASP A 212 2.84 -2.93 -19.03
CA ASP A 212 3.24 -1.52 -19.19
C ASP A 212 2.26 -0.73 -20.07
N VAL A 213 1.69 -1.39 -21.08
CA VAL A 213 0.65 -0.81 -21.96
C VAL A 213 -0.64 -0.56 -21.17
N ASP A 214 -1.04 -1.49 -20.31
CA ASP A 214 -2.28 -1.35 -19.53
C ASP A 214 -2.15 -0.31 -18.41
N VAL A 215 -0.99 -0.20 -17.76
CA VAL A 215 -0.68 0.87 -16.81
C VAL A 215 -0.76 2.24 -17.49
N THR A 216 -0.18 2.37 -18.68
CA THR A 216 -0.22 3.63 -19.44
C THR A 216 -1.65 4.02 -19.81
N LYS A 217 -2.51 3.06 -20.18
CA LYS A 217 -3.93 3.31 -20.45
C LYS A 217 -4.70 3.73 -19.21
N ASP A 218 -4.48 3.07 -18.06
CA ASP A 218 -5.14 3.40 -16.80
C ASP A 218 -4.78 4.82 -16.32
N ILE A 219 -3.51 5.22 -16.49
CA ILE A 219 -3.05 6.59 -16.22
C ILE A 219 -3.80 7.61 -17.09
N ILE A 220 -3.89 7.36 -18.41
CA ILE A 220 -4.59 8.26 -19.35
C ILE A 220 -6.09 8.33 -19.02
N PHE A 221 -6.72 7.21 -18.63
CA PHE A 221 -8.16 7.17 -18.36
C PHE A 221 -8.54 7.86 -17.04
N ARG A 222 -7.63 7.82 -16.05
CA ARG A 222 -7.85 8.44 -14.74
C ARG A 222 -7.45 9.92 -14.71
N GLU A 223 -6.67 10.38 -15.68
CA GLU A 223 -6.25 11.78 -15.78
C GLU A 223 -7.40 12.67 -16.26
N ARG A 224 -7.90 13.53 -15.37
CA ARG A 224 -8.88 14.56 -15.72
C ARG A 224 -8.17 15.70 -16.47
N GLN A 225 -8.29 15.69 -17.79
CA GLN A 225 -7.79 16.75 -18.67
C GLN A 225 -8.51 18.08 -18.39
N TRP A 226 -7.87 18.97 -17.64
CA TRP A 226 -8.32 20.36 -17.52
C TRP A 226 -7.97 21.08 -18.81
N ARG A 227 -8.95 21.27 -19.70
CA ARG A 227 -8.79 22.16 -20.86
C ARG A 227 -8.59 23.59 -20.35
N THR A 228 -7.36 24.05 -20.26
CA THR A 228 -7.07 25.48 -20.26
C THR A 228 -7.24 25.96 -21.69
N THR A 229 -8.48 26.29 -22.07
CA THR A 229 -8.72 27.08 -23.28
C THR A 229 -8.10 28.44 -23.02
N ILE A 230 -6.82 28.61 -23.37
CA ILE A 230 -6.16 29.91 -23.35
C ILE A 230 -6.98 30.79 -24.29
N LEU A 231 -7.65 31.78 -23.70
CA LEU A 231 -8.43 32.80 -24.38
C LEU A 231 -7.66 33.29 -25.61
N GLN A 232 -8.17 32.96 -26.80
CA GLN A 232 -7.82 33.71 -28.00
C GLN A 232 -8.43 35.10 -27.83
N ASN A 233 -7.62 36.04 -27.33
CA ASN A 233 -7.88 37.47 -27.48
C ASN A 233 -7.92 37.77 -28.99
N VAL A 234 -9.11 37.73 -29.59
CA VAL A 234 -9.36 38.46 -30.83
C VAL A 234 -9.45 39.93 -30.46
N GLY A 235 -8.28 40.55 -30.33
CA GLY A 235 -8.12 41.99 -30.28
C GLY A 235 -8.49 42.57 -31.64
N LYS A 236 -9.31 43.61 -31.60
CA LYS A 236 -9.87 44.36 -32.73
C LYS A 236 -8.77 44.86 -33.69
N ILE A 237 -9.00 44.69 -34.98
CA ILE A 237 -8.29 45.40 -36.06
C ILE A 237 -9.04 46.72 -36.26
N ASN A 238 -8.28 47.83 -36.31
CA ASN A 238 -8.75 49.17 -36.66
C ASN A 238 -9.33 49.22 -38.09
#